data_AF-A0A318EDM2-F1
#
_entry.id   AF-A0A318EDM2-F1
#
_cell.length_a   1.000
_cell.length_b   1.000
_cell.length_c   1.000
_cell.angle_alpha   90.00
_cell.angle_beta   90.00
_cell.angle_gamma   90.00
#
_symmetry.space_group_name_H-M   'P 1'
#
loop_
_entity.id
_entity.type
_entity.pdbx_description
1 polymer ?
#
loop_
_entity_poly.entity_id
_entity_poly.type
_entity_poly.pdbx_seq_one_letter_code
_entity_poly.pdbx_strand_id
1 'polypeptide(L)'
;MDPRIFATVFVTVFVAELGDKTQLATLLFSADRPASRWTVFVASASALVLAAGIGVLAGGWLAQHVSPRHLKLLAGAGFMVIGAWTLRSAFTA
;
A
#
# COMPACT_ATOMS: atom_id res chain seq x y z
N MET A 1 -6.02 -20.93 9.61
CA MET A 1 -5.81 -19.47 9.76
C MET A 1 -5.52 -19.21 11.23
N ASP A 2 -4.33 -18.73 11.57
CA ASP A 2 -4.04 -18.30 12.95
C ASP A 2 -4.65 -16.89 13.15
N PRO A 3 -5.64 -16.73 14.06
CA PRO A 3 -6.33 -15.46 14.25
C PRO A 3 -5.41 -14.34 14.76
N ARG A 4 -4.32 -14.67 15.46
CA ARG A 4 -3.36 -13.68 15.98
C ARG A 4 -2.51 -13.08 14.86
N ILE A 5 -2.08 -13.92 13.92
CA ILE A 5 -1.32 -13.48 12.75
C ILE A 5 -2.22 -12.63 11.86
N PHE A 6 -3.46 -13.08 11.62
CA PHE A 6 -4.43 -12.30 10.85
C PHE A 6 -4.64 -10.91 11.45
N ALA A 7 -4.92 -10.82 12.76
CA ALA A 7 -5.14 -9.53 13.43
C ALA A 7 -3.90 -8.62 13.36
N THR A 8 -2.70 -9.17 13.56
CA THR A 8 -1.45 -8.42 13.45
C THR A 8 -1.27 -7.83 12.04
N VAL A 9 -1.43 -8.66 11.01
CA VAL A 9 -1.29 -8.22 9.61
C VAL A 9 -2.36 -7.19 9.27
N PHE A 10 -3.62 -7.46 9.62
CA PHE A 10 -4.73 -6.56 9.36
C PHE A 10 -4.50 -5.19 9.99
N VAL A 11 -4.24 -5.12 11.30
CA VAL A 11 -4.05 -3.85 12.00
C VAL A 11 -2.83 -3.10 11.46
N THR A 12 -1.73 -3.80 11.20
CA THR A 12 -0.51 -3.17 10.67
C THR A 12 -0.76 -2.54 9.30
N VAL A 13 -1.35 -3.29 8.37
CA VAL A 13 -1.63 -2.79 7.01
C VAL A 13 -2.71 -1.71 7.06
N PHE A 14 -3.79 -1.91 7.82
CA PHE A 14 -4.87 -0.95 7.96
C PHE A 14 -4.36 0.41 8.46
N VAL A 15 -3.54 0.42 9.52
CA VAL A 15 -2.96 1.65 10.05
C VAL A 15 -1.95 2.26 9.08
N ALA A 16 -1.13 1.45 8.41
CA ALA A 16 -0.13 1.93 7.45
C ALA A 16 -0.76 2.61 6.21
N GLU A 17 -1.93 2.13 5.76
CA GLU A 17 -2.65 2.67 4.61
C GLU A 17 -3.54 3.87 5.00
N LEU A 18 -3.80 4.11 6.29
CA LEU A 18 -4.76 5.13 6.73
C LEU A 18 -4.24 6.56 6.48
N GLY A 19 -4.98 7.35 5.71
CA GLY A 19 -4.61 8.73 5.38
C GLY A 19 -3.55 8.85 4.27
N ASP A 20 -3.37 7.81 3.46
CA ASP A 20 -2.48 7.86 2.31
C ASP A 20 -3.05 8.74 1.15
N LYS A 21 -2.22 8.94 0.12
CA LYS A 21 -2.61 9.71 -1.06
C LYS A 21 -3.77 9.06 -1.82
N THR A 22 -3.88 7.73 -1.84
CA THR A 22 -4.97 7.04 -2.55
C THR A 22 -6.32 7.23 -1.86
N GLN A 23 -6.36 7.34 -0.53
CA GLN A 23 -7.56 7.67 0.24
C GLN A 23 -8.01 9.12 0.01
N LEU A 24 -7.08 10.08 -0.05
CA LEU A 24 -7.40 11.45 -0.43
C LEU A 24 -7.97 11.52 -1.87
N ALA A 25 -7.35 10.81 -2.82
CA ALA A 25 -7.86 10.71 -4.18
C ALA A 25 -9.26 10.08 -4.22
N THR A 26 -9.48 8.99 -3.46
CA THR A 26 -10.78 8.32 -3.34
C THR A 26 -11.85 9.26 -2.76
N LEU A 27 -11.49 10.06 -1.75
CA LEU A 27 -12.38 11.06 -1.16
C LEU A 27 -12.75 12.13 -2.19
N LEU A 28 -11.76 12.66 -2.92
CA LEU A 28 -11.99 13.64 -3.99
C LEU A 28 -12.88 13.06 -5.10
N PHE A 29 -12.61 11.84 -5.59
CA PHE A 29 -13.46 11.17 -6.58
C PHE A 29 -14.88 10.90 -6.07
N SER A 30 -15.05 10.69 -4.76
CA SER A 30 -16.38 10.53 -4.16
C SER A 30 -17.14 11.85 -4.00
N ALA A 31 -16.42 12.98 -4.00
CA ALA A 31 -16.96 14.33 -3.84
C ALA A 31 -17.22 15.04 -5.19
N ASP A 32 -16.41 14.79 -6.22
CA ASP A 32 -16.41 15.52 -7.50
C ASP A 32 -17.31 14.85 -8.57
N ARG A 33 -18.65 14.96 -8.40
CA ARG A 33 -19.76 14.69 -9.38
C ARG A 33 -19.75 13.29 -10.10
N PRO A 34 -20.65 13.02 -11.08
CA PRO A 34 -21.82 12.10 -11.04
C PRO A 34 -21.59 10.58 -10.81
N ALA A 35 -20.38 10.11 -10.50
CA ALA A 35 -20.12 8.69 -10.25
C ALA A 35 -20.82 8.20 -8.98
N SER A 36 -21.42 7.00 -9.04
CA SER A 36 -21.99 6.39 -7.83
C SER A 36 -20.89 6.17 -6.80
N ARG A 37 -21.17 6.52 -5.53
CA ARG A 37 -20.28 6.25 -4.39
C ARG A 37 -19.84 4.78 -4.34
N TRP A 38 -20.71 3.88 -4.79
CA TRP A 38 -20.41 2.45 -4.92
C TRP A 38 -19.36 2.14 -5.98
N THR A 39 -19.38 2.84 -7.12
CA THR A 39 -18.37 2.68 -8.17
C THR A 39 -17.00 3.08 -7.65
N VAL A 40 -16.90 4.23 -6.97
CA VAL A 40 -15.65 4.71 -6.38
C VAL A 40 -15.13 3.72 -5.33
N PHE A 41 -16.00 3.24 -4.43
CA PHE A 41 -15.64 2.27 -3.41
C PHE A 41 -15.14 0.94 -4.00
N VAL A 42 -15.88 0.36 -4.96
CA VAL A 42 -15.50 -0.92 -5.57
C VAL A 42 -14.20 -0.79 -6.36
N ALA A 43 -14.03 0.31 -7.09
CA ALA A 43 -12.81 0.56 -7.85
C ALA A 43 -11.59 0.72 -6.93
N SER A 44 -11.67 1.54 -5.89
CA SER A 44 -10.55 1.76 -4.97
C SER A 44 -10.26 0.50 -4.12
N ALA A 45 -11.29 -0.17 -3.61
CA ALA A 45 -11.12 -1.40 -2.84
C ALA A 45 -10.52 -2.52 -3.68
N SER A 46 -10.98 -2.73 -4.92
CA SER A 46 -10.43 -3.75 -5.81
C SER A 46 -8.97 -3.46 -6.18
N ALA A 47 -8.62 -2.19 -6.42
CA ALA A 47 -7.23 -1.79 -6.64
C ALA A 47 -6.34 -2.11 -5.42
N LEU A 48 -6.82 -1.83 -4.20
CA LEU A 48 -6.08 -2.12 -2.97
C LEU A 48 -5.89 -3.63 -2.76
N VAL A 49 -6.94 -4.42 -2.99
CA VAL A 49 -6.88 -5.89 -2.91
C VAL A 49 -5.90 -6.46 -3.95
N LEU A 50 -5.94 -5.96 -5.18
CA LEU A 50 -5.02 -6.40 -6.24
C LEU A 50 -3.57 -6.04 -5.91
N ALA A 51 -3.32 -4.82 -5.44
CA ALA A 51 -1.98 -4.39 -5.03
C ALA A 51 -1.44 -5.26 -3.89
N ALA A 52 -2.25 -5.53 -2.85
CA ALA A 52 -1.88 -6.42 -1.76
C ALA A 52 -1.64 -7.85 -2.26
N GLY A 53 -2.48 -8.36 -3.15
CA GLY A 53 -2.33 -9.69 -3.76
C GLY A 53 -1.02 -9.83 -4.54
N ILE A 54 -0.69 -8.85 -5.38
CA ILE A 54 0.60 -8.80 -6.08
C ILE A 54 1.76 -8.76 -5.08
N GLY A 55 1.68 -7.94 -4.04
CA GLY A 55 2.70 -7.84 -3.00
C GLY A 55 2.95 -9.16 -2.26
N VAL A 56 1.89 -9.89 -1.91
CA VAL A 56 1.99 -11.21 -1.26
C VAL A 56 2.60 -12.24 -2.21
N LEU A 57 2.19 -12.28 -3.47
CA LEU A 57 2.73 -13.22 -4.46
C LEU A 57 4.22 -12.94 -4.74
N ALA A 58 4.57 -11.67 -5.00
CA ALA A 58 5.94 -11.26 -5.24
C ALA A 58 6.81 -11.50 -3.99
N GLY A 59 6.32 -11.15 -2.80
CA GLY A 59 7.02 -11.38 -1.54
C GLY A 59 7.26 -12.85 -1.25
N GLY A 60 6.27 -13.70 -1.52
CA GLY A 60 6.38 -15.16 -1.39
C GLY A 60 7.43 -15.74 -2.36
N TRP A 61 7.44 -15.29 -3.61
CA TRP A 61 8.44 -15.71 -4.60
C TRP A 61 9.86 -15.22 -4.26
N LEU A 62 10.00 -13.96 -3.84
CA LEU A 62 11.28 -13.38 -3.43
C LEU A 62 11.85 -14.08 -2.19
N ALA A 63 11.00 -14.46 -1.22
CA ALA A 63 11.44 -15.14 -0.01
C ALA A 63 12.04 -16.53 -0.27
N GLN A 64 11.75 -17.15 -1.42
CA GLN A 64 12.38 -18.42 -1.83
C GLN A 64 13.82 -18.23 -2.35
N HIS A 65 14.15 -17.03 -2.84
CA HIS A 65 15.42 -16.75 -3.51
C HIS A 65 16.33 -15.83 -2.69
N VAL A 66 15.76 -15.08 -1.73
CA VAL A 66 16.44 -14.04 -0.98
C VAL A 66 16.18 -14.25 0.51
N SER A 67 17.24 -14.20 1.33
CA SER A 67 17.09 -14.35 2.77
C SER A 67 16.19 -13.24 3.36
N PRO A 68 15.40 -13.53 4.41
CA PRO A 68 14.50 -12.54 5.03
C PRO A 68 15.21 -11.28 5.52
N ARG A 69 16.50 -11.40 5.89
CA ARG A 69 17.33 -10.26 6.31
C ARG A 69 17.57 -9.30 5.16
N HIS A 70 17.95 -9.80 3.99
CA HIS A 70 18.19 -8.97 2.81
C HIS A 70 16.89 -8.33 2.32
N LEU A 71 15.77 -9.07 2.35
CA LEU A 71 14.45 -8.53 2.00
C LEU A 71 14.07 -7.31 2.85
N LYS A 72 14.22 -7.42 4.18
CA LYS A 72 13.96 -6.29 5.10
C LYS A 72 14.86 -5.10 4.83
N LEU A 73 16.15 -5.37 4.55
CA LEU A 73 17.13 -4.31 4.30
C LEU A 73 16.85 -3.58 2.97
N LEU A 74 16.53 -4.33 1.91
CA LEU A 74 16.14 -3.78 0.61
C LEU A 74 14.84 -2.98 0.70
N ALA A 75 13.83 -3.49 1.40
CA ALA A 75 12.58 -2.77 1.60
C ALA A 75 12.82 -1.44 2.35
N GLY A 76 13.55 -1.47 3.46
CA GLY A 76 13.89 -0.27 4.22
C GLY A 76 14.71 0.75 3.43
N ALA A 77 15.72 0.30 2.69
CA ALA A 77 16.50 1.16 1.80
C ALA A 77 15.64 1.78 0.69
N GLY A 78 14.76 0.99 0.08
CA GLY A 78 13.80 1.46 -0.92
C GLY A 78 12.88 2.55 -0.37
N PHE A 79 12.33 2.36 0.84
CA PHE A 79 11.52 3.38 1.52
C PHE A 79 12.31 4.67 1.76
N MET A 80 13.57 4.60 2.18
CA MET A 80 14.41 5.79 2.36
C MET A 80 14.65 6.53 1.05
N VAL A 81 14.93 5.80 -0.05
CA VAL A 81 15.13 6.38 -1.39
C VAL A 81 13.86 7.07 -1.88
N ILE A 82 12.71 6.39 -1.79
CA ILE A 82 11.41 6.95 -2.19
C ILE A 82 11.06 8.18 -1.34
N GLY A 83 11.31 8.12 -0.03
CA GLY A 83 11.10 9.22 0.90
C GLY A 83 11.95 10.43 0.56
N ALA A 84 13.26 10.23 0.36
CA ALA A 84 14.19 11.30 -0.03
C ALA A 84 13.84 11.91 -1.40
N TRP A 85 13.45 11.08 -2.36
CA TRP A 85 13.01 11.53 -3.68
C TRP A 85 11.71 12.34 -3.60
N THR A 86 10.72 11.86 -2.85
CA THR A 86 9.44 12.57 -2.63
C THR A 86 9.68 13.92 -1.95
N LEU A 87 10.54 13.95 -0.93
CA LEU A 87 10.91 15.18 -0.25
C LEU A 87 11.58 16.17 -1.20
N ARG A 88 12.57 15.72 -1.99
CA ARG A 88 13.20 16.55 -3.02
C ARG A 88 12.17 17.09 -4.01
N SER A 89 11.24 16.24 -4.47
CA SER A 89 10.21 16.65 -5.43
C SER A 89 9.31 17.77 -4.90
N ALA A 90 9.04 17.79 -3.59
CA ALA A 90 8.24 18.83 -2.95
C ALA A 90 8.94 20.21 -2.89
N PHE A 91 10.28 20.26 -2.92
CA PHE A 91 11.04 21.52 -2.97
C PHE A 91 11.34 22.00 -4.39
N THR A 92 11.15 21.13 -5.40
CA THR A 92 11.39 21.45 -6.81
C THR A 92 10.11 21.68 -7.62
N ALA A 93 8.95 21.44 -7.02
CA ALA A 93 7.62 21.71 -7.58
C ALA A 93 7.12 23.08 -7.13
#